data_AF-A0A3S4SG81-F1
#
_entry.id   AF-A0A3S4SG81-F1
#
_cell.length_a   1.000
_cell.length_b   1.000
_cell.length_c   1.000
_cell.angle_alpha   90.00
_cell.angle_beta   90.00
_cell.angle_gamma   90.00
#
_symmetry.space_group_name_H-M   'P 1'
#
loop_
_entity.id
_entity.type
_entity.pdbx_description
1 polymer ?
#
loop_
_entity_poly.entity_id
_entity_poly.type
_entity_poly.pdbx_seq_one_letter_code
_entity_poly.pdbx_strand_id
1 'polypeptide(L)'
;MIQPALTSEAPPATSAVDHLRISTWAYNPAGPPNTYFADNDGGKNDKVSWESSAGGFDVKGGCTSTVRVEGGGYDHAESSSNCSDSMGSHFDVPMPGTYTARVTTYQTTSGYQHSDDISFTIQ
;
A
#
# COMPACT_ATOMS: atom_id res chain seq x y z
N MET A 1 29.03 27.63 -32.17
CA MET A 1 28.76 26.81 -30.99
C MET A 1 27.36 26.25 -31.15
N ILE A 2 27.20 24.93 -31.27
CA ILE A 2 25.89 24.27 -31.43
C ILE A 2 25.60 23.54 -30.12
N GLN A 3 24.52 23.95 -29.45
CA GLN A 3 24.00 23.34 -28.23
C GLN A 3 23.32 22.02 -28.62
N PRO A 4 23.65 20.86 -28.02
CA PRO A 4 22.95 19.63 -28.35
C PRO A 4 21.51 19.70 -27.83
N ALA A 5 20.57 19.32 -28.68
CA ALA A 5 19.15 19.21 -28.36
C ALA A 5 18.97 18.24 -27.19
N LEU A 6 18.18 18.64 -26.18
CA LEU A 6 17.63 17.74 -25.19
C LEU A 6 16.74 16.73 -25.94
N THR A 7 17.27 15.55 -26.21
CA THR A 7 16.44 14.40 -26.56
C THR A 7 15.54 14.13 -25.36
N SER A 8 14.25 14.45 -25.52
CA SER A 8 13.19 13.94 -24.66
C SER A 8 13.24 12.42 -24.75
N GLU A 9 13.92 11.80 -23.78
CA GLU A 9 13.92 10.35 -23.62
C GLU A 9 12.45 9.90 -23.47
N ALA A 10 12.00 9.01 -24.34
CA ALA A 10 10.70 8.39 -24.18
C ALA A 10 10.68 7.70 -22.80
N PRO A 11 9.55 7.72 -22.06
CA PRO A 11 9.46 7.00 -20.80
C PRO A 11 9.95 5.55 -21.01
N PRO A 12 10.79 5.00 -20.12
CA PRO A 12 11.27 3.64 -20.24
C PRO A 12 10.06 2.69 -20.39
N ALA A 13 10.27 1.57 -21.12
CA ALA A 13 9.32 0.47 -21.15
C ALA A 13 8.88 0.17 -19.71
N THR A 14 7.57 0.26 -19.44
CA THR A 14 6.97 0.27 -18.09
C THR A 14 7.81 -0.51 -17.10
N SER A 15 8.60 0.22 -16.30
CA SER A 15 9.48 -0.37 -15.31
C SER A 15 8.64 -1.18 -14.32
N ALA A 16 9.13 -2.36 -13.96
CA ALA A 16 8.42 -3.19 -12.98
C ALA A 16 8.37 -2.46 -11.63
N VAL A 17 7.20 -2.48 -10.96
CA VAL A 17 7.04 -1.91 -9.61
C VAL A 17 8.14 -2.46 -8.71
N ASP A 18 8.96 -1.60 -8.13
CA ASP A 18 10.09 -1.99 -7.27
C ASP A 18 9.96 -1.47 -5.84
N HIS A 19 8.92 -0.67 -5.58
CA HIS A 19 8.62 -0.15 -4.27
C HIS A 19 7.13 0.15 -4.08
N LEU A 20 6.65 -0.05 -2.86
CA LEU A 20 5.32 0.29 -2.40
C LEU A 20 5.40 1.15 -1.14
N ARG A 21 4.94 2.40 -1.26
CA ARG A 21 4.73 3.27 -0.10
C ARG A 21 3.36 3.00 0.49
N ILE A 22 3.33 2.25 1.59
CA ILE A 22 2.09 1.88 2.30
C ILE A 22 1.84 2.89 3.43
N SER A 23 0.59 3.24 3.67
CA SER A 23 0.18 4.12 4.77
C SER A 23 -1.08 3.58 5.43
N THR A 24 -1.13 3.68 6.75
CA THR A 24 -2.31 3.35 7.55
C THR A 24 -2.94 4.61 8.12
N TRP A 25 -4.25 4.61 8.30
CA TRP A 25 -4.96 5.69 8.98
C TRP A 25 -6.21 5.17 9.69
N ALA A 26 -6.45 5.71 10.87
CA ALA A 26 -7.66 5.50 11.65
C ALA A 26 -7.94 6.74 12.49
N TYR A 27 -9.18 6.89 12.95
CA TYR A 27 -9.51 7.88 13.97
C TYR A 27 -8.80 7.58 15.30
N ASN A 28 -8.65 8.59 16.16
CA ASN A 28 -8.04 8.47 17.51
C ASN A 28 -6.60 7.90 17.49
N PRO A 29 -5.63 8.60 16.88
CA PRO A 29 -4.22 8.20 16.93
C PRO A 29 -3.69 8.23 18.37
N ALA A 30 -2.87 7.25 18.73
CA ALA A 30 -2.38 7.05 20.10
C ALA A 30 -1.00 7.67 20.38
N GLY A 31 -0.44 8.42 19.42
CA GLY A 31 0.84 9.12 19.55
C GLY A 31 1.95 8.51 18.68
N PRO A 32 2.34 7.24 18.88
CA PRO A 32 3.31 6.59 18.00
C PRO A 32 2.79 6.47 16.56
N PRO A 33 3.68 6.48 15.54
CA PRO A 33 3.30 6.24 14.16
C PRO A 33 2.49 4.94 14.01
N ASN A 34 1.50 4.96 13.12
CA ASN A 34 0.64 3.82 12.80
C ASN A 34 0.03 3.15 14.04
N THR A 35 -0.32 3.94 15.04
CA THR A 35 -0.88 3.43 16.30
C THR A 35 -2.16 4.16 16.64
N TYR A 36 -3.22 3.42 16.94
CA TYR A 36 -4.57 3.94 17.12
C TYR A 36 -5.21 3.33 18.36
N PHE A 37 -6.06 4.09 19.05
CA PHE A 37 -6.88 3.53 20.12
C PHE A 37 -8.03 2.71 19.55
N ALA A 38 -8.30 1.56 20.17
CA ALA A 38 -9.52 0.80 19.92
C ALA A 38 -10.77 1.66 20.16
N ASP A 39 -11.83 1.36 19.42
CA ASP A 39 -13.15 1.93 19.63
C ASP A 39 -13.83 1.22 20.84
N ASN A 40 -15.01 1.70 21.25
CA ASN A 40 -15.65 1.24 22.51
C ASN A 40 -16.02 -0.25 22.54
N ASP A 41 -16.08 -0.91 21.38
CA ASP A 41 -16.32 -2.35 21.23
C ASP A 41 -15.03 -3.19 21.25
N GLY A 42 -13.86 -2.54 21.38
CA GLY A 42 -12.55 -3.17 21.39
C GLY A 42 -11.93 -3.37 19.99
N GLY A 43 -12.65 -3.04 18.92
CA GLY A 43 -12.15 -3.14 17.55
C GLY A 43 -11.65 -1.80 16.98
N LYS A 44 -11.27 -1.79 15.70
CA LYS A 44 -10.97 -0.58 14.95
C LYS A 44 -11.30 -0.73 13.48
N ASN A 45 -11.86 0.31 12.87
CA ASN A 45 -11.89 0.45 11.42
C ASN A 45 -10.64 1.20 10.94
N ASP A 46 -9.67 0.46 10.39
CA ASP A 46 -8.42 1.00 9.87
C ASP A 46 -8.44 1.05 8.34
N LYS A 47 -7.89 2.13 7.77
CA LYS A 47 -7.69 2.27 6.33
C LYS A 47 -6.23 2.00 5.98
N VAL A 48 -6.00 1.15 4.98
CA VAL A 48 -4.69 0.91 4.37
C VAL A 48 -4.70 1.42 2.93
N SER A 49 -3.80 2.34 2.60
CA SER A 49 -3.61 2.90 1.26
C SER A 49 -2.17 2.70 0.78
N TRP A 50 -1.94 2.69 -0.53
CA TRP A 50 -0.60 2.48 -1.08
C TRP A 50 -0.35 3.23 -2.39
N GLU A 51 0.92 3.59 -2.60
CA GLU A 51 1.44 4.16 -3.84
C GLU A 51 2.56 3.26 -4.36
N SER A 52 2.43 2.80 -5.60
CA SER A 52 3.47 2.04 -6.30
C SER A 52 4.44 2.96 -7.01
N SER A 53 5.73 2.61 -7.01
CA SER A 53 6.72 3.23 -7.88
C SER A 53 7.65 2.20 -8.52
N ALA A 54 8.29 2.61 -9.62
CA ALA A 54 9.27 1.84 -10.37
C ALA A 54 10.40 2.78 -10.81
N GLY A 55 11.64 2.50 -10.39
CA GLY A 55 12.79 3.36 -10.71
C GLY A 55 12.63 4.82 -10.27
N GLY A 56 11.85 5.05 -9.21
CA GLY A 56 11.56 6.39 -8.67
C GLY A 56 10.37 7.13 -9.30
N PHE A 57 9.63 6.51 -10.22
CA PHE A 57 8.43 7.09 -10.83
C PHE A 57 7.16 6.37 -10.39
N ASP A 58 6.10 7.13 -10.13
CA ASP A 58 4.78 6.59 -9.76
C ASP A 58 4.21 5.66 -10.84
N VAL A 59 3.69 4.51 -10.42
CA VAL A 59 2.96 3.56 -11.26
C VAL A 59 1.51 3.50 -10.81
N LYS A 60 0.59 3.90 -11.69
CA LYS A 60 -0.86 3.93 -11.38
C LYS A 60 -1.65 2.75 -11.97
N GLY A 61 -1.27 2.25 -13.15
CA GLY A 61 -2.03 1.23 -13.88
C GLY A 61 -1.17 0.14 -14.51
N GLY A 62 -1.82 -0.82 -15.19
CA GLY A 62 -1.16 -2.00 -15.78
C GLY A 62 -0.97 -3.16 -14.81
N CYS A 63 -1.44 -3.02 -13.57
CA CYS A 63 -1.38 -4.05 -12.56
C CYS A 63 -2.62 -4.05 -11.66
N THR A 64 -2.87 -5.19 -11.02
CA THR A 64 -3.79 -5.32 -9.89
C THR A 64 -3.00 -5.31 -8.60
N SER A 65 -3.66 -5.11 -7.47
CA SER A 65 -3.05 -5.23 -6.16
C SER A 65 -3.95 -5.96 -5.17
N THR A 66 -3.34 -6.57 -4.17
CA THR A 66 -4.01 -7.17 -3.03
C THR A 66 -3.39 -6.60 -1.77
N VAL A 67 -4.21 -6.16 -0.83
CA VAL A 67 -3.78 -5.78 0.52
C VAL A 67 -4.32 -6.83 1.49
N ARG A 68 -3.45 -7.37 2.34
CA ARG A 68 -3.80 -8.35 3.38
C ARG A 68 -3.38 -7.84 4.73
N VAL A 69 -4.28 -7.87 5.70
CA VAL A 69 -4.02 -7.49 7.09
C VAL A 69 -4.06 -8.75 7.95
N GLU A 70 -2.96 -9.02 8.65
CA GLU A 70 -2.79 -10.20 9.50
C GLU A 70 -2.28 -9.80 10.90
N GLY A 71 -2.81 -10.43 11.95
CA GLY A 71 -2.37 -10.20 13.34
C GLY A 71 -3.43 -10.60 14.35
N GLY A 72 -3.02 -11.03 15.55
CA GLY A 72 -3.99 -11.35 16.63
C GLY A 72 -5.04 -12.44 16.29
N GLY A 73 -4.81 -13.27 15.28
CA GLY A 73 -5.79 -14.24 14.77
C GLY A 73 -6.76 -13.70 13.72
N TYR A 74 -6.66 -12.41 13.38
CA TYR A 74 -7.32 -11.79 12.23
C TYR A 74 -6.48 -11.99 10.96
N ASP A 75 -7.16 -12.27 9.84
CA ASP A 75 -6.58 -12.44 8.51
C ASP A 75 -7.65 -12.11 7.47
N HIS A 76 -7.48 -10.97 6.79
CA HIS A 76 -8.40 -10.53 5.75
C HIS A 76 -7.64 -9.91 4.59
N ALA A 77 -8.12 -10.14 3.37
CA ALA A 77 -7.54 -9.57 2.16
C ALA A 77 -8.60 -8.83 1.34
N GLU A 78 -8.19 -7.72 0.74
CA GLU A 78 -8.96 -6.94 -0.23
C GLU A 78 -8.16 -6.77 -1.52
N SER A 79 -8.84 -6.64 -2.65
CA SER A 79 -8.20 -6.51 -3.97
C SER A 79 -8.60 -5.22 -4.67
N SER A 80 -7.65 -4.61 -5.39
CA SER A 80 -7.87 -3.42 -6.21
C SER A 80 -7.39 -3.68 -7.64
N SER A 81 -8.07 -3.06 -8.62
CA SER A 81 -7.71 -3.16 -10.03
C SER A 81 -6.58 -2.18 -10.44
N ASN A 82 -5.91 -1.57 -9.46
CA ASN A 82 -4.90 -0.54 -9.67
C ASN A 82 -3.56 -0.90 -9.00
N CYS A 83 -2.48 -0.26 -9.44
CA CYS A 83 -1.17 -0.37 -8.79
C CYS A 83 -1.07 0.49 -7.54
N SER A 84 -1.69 1.66 -7.58
CA SER A 84 -1.78 2.57 -6.44
C SER A 84 -3.24 2.74 -6.08
N ASP A 85 -3.54 2.81 -4.79
CA ASP A 85 -4.87 3.07 -4.28
C ASP A 85 -4.81 4.02 -3.09
N SER A 86 -5.10 5.31 -3.35
CA SER A 86 -5.12 6.36 -2.33
C SER A 86 -6.43 6.37 -1.53
N MET A 87 -7.51 5.83 -2.09
CA MET A 87 -8.75 5.59 -1.35
C MET A 87 -8.55 4.44 -0.37
N GLY A 88 -7.72 3.46 -0.74
CA GLY A 88 -7.32 2.35 0.10
C GLY A 88 -8.46 1.38 0.40
N SER A 89 -8.17 0.41 1.26
CA SER A 89 -9.14 -0.56 1.76
C SER A 89 -9.31 -0.40 3.26
N HIS A 90 -10.54 -0.57 3.73
CA HIS A 90 -10.87 -0.50 5.16
C HIS A 90 -10.94 -1.91 5.74
N PHE A 91 -10.43 -2.07 6.95
CA PHE A 91 -10.37 -3.34 7.67
C PHE A 91 -10.93 -3.13 9.08
N ASP A 92 -11.94 -3.94 9.43
CA ASP A 92 -12.52 -3.98 10.76
C ASP A 92 -11.72 -4.97 11.62
N VAL A 93 -10.62 -4.51 12.22
CA VAL A 93 -9.81 -5.34 13.10
C VAL A 93 -10.51 -5.52 14.46
N PRO A 94 -10.70 -6.76 14.95
CA PRO A 94 -11.68 -7.02 16.01
C PRO A 94 -11.14 -6.83 17.43
N MET A 95 -9.83 -6.64 17.62
CA MET A 95 -9.22 -6.60 18.95
C MET A 95 -7.94 -5.77 19.00
N PRO A 96 -7.51 -5.31 20.19
CA PRO A 96 -6.20 -4.69 20.35
C PRO A 96 -5.07 -5.69 20.02
N GLY A 97 -4.00 -5.19 19.42
CA GLY A 97 -2.87 -5.99 19.00
C GLY A 97 -2.02 -5.30 17.93
N THR A 98 -0.93 -5.97 17.56
CA THR A 98 -0.09 -5.56 16.44
C THR A 98 -0.49 -6.34 15.19
N TYR A 99 -0.65 -5.60 14.09
CA TYR A 99 -1.06 -6.11 12.79
C TYR A 99 -0.03 -5.73 11.73
N THR A 100 0.07 -6.55 10.70
CA THR A 100 0.89 -6.31 9.51
C THR A 100 -0.04 -6.17 8.31
N ALA A 101 0.03 -5.03 7.63
CA ALA A 101 -0.59 -4.83 6.34
C ALA A 101 0.45 -5.09 5.25
N ARG A 102 0.25 -6.14 4.45
CA ARG A 102 1.07 -6.46 3.28
C ARG A 102 0.33 -6.07 2.02
N VAL A 103 0.97 -5.30 1.15
CA VAL A 103 0.44 -4.99 -0.18
C VAL A 103 1.27 -5.75 -1.21
N THR A 104 0.61 -6.43 -2.13
CA THR A 104 1.25 -7.11 -3.26
C THR A 104 0.67 -6.59 -4.56
N THR A 105 1.51 -6.17 -5.50
CA THR A 105 1.12 -5.78 -6.87
C THR A 105 1.40 -6.90 -7.85
N TYR A 106 0.58 -6.99 -8.90
CA TYR A 106 0.64 -8.02 -9.93
C TYR A 106 0.53 -7.37 -11.31
N GLN A 107 1.66 -7.20 -12.00
CA GLN A 107 1.68 -6.60 -13.34
C GLN A 107 1.17 -7.61 -14.38
N THR A 108 0.03 -7.29 -14.98
CA THR A 108 -0.72 -8.20 -15.85
C THR A 108 0.03 -8.59 -17.13
N THR A 109 0.87 -7.69 -17.65
CA THR A 109 1.60 -7.89 -18.91
C THR A 109 2.91 -8.65 -18.74
N SER A 110 3.63 -8.40 -17.64
CA SER A 110 4.94 -9.02 -17.37
C SER A 110 4.86 -10.23 -16.44
N GLY A 111 3.75 -10.40 -15.71
CA GLY A 111 3.62 -11.39 -14.64
C GLY A 111 4.43 -11.07 -13.39
N TYR A 112 5.12 -9.92 -13.38
CA TYR A 112 5.97 -9.51 -12.27
C TYR A 112 5.14 -9.12 -11.04
N GLN A 113 5.65 -9.49 -9.87
CA GLN A 113 5.03 -9.17 -8.58
C GLN A 113 6.01 -8.48 -7.65
N HIS A 114 5.50 -7.54 -6.87
CA HIS A 114 6.25 -6.88 -5.80
C HIS A 114 5.39 -6.76 -4.57
N SER A 115 6.00 -6.88 -3.40
CA SER A 115 5.30 -6.76 -2.13
C SER A 115 6.16 -6.02 -1.11
N ASP A 116 5.54 -5.08 -0.41
CA ASP A 116 6.06 -4.49 0.83
C ASP A 116 5.01 -4.66 1.94
N ASP A 117 5.41 -4.35 3.16
CA ASP A 117 4.54 -4.36 4.32
C ASP A 117 4.78 -3.17 5.26
N ILE A 118 3.76 -2.89 6.08
CA ILE A 118 3.83 -1.94 7.18
C ILE A 118 3.15 -2.55 8.40
N SER A 119 3.72 -2.29 9.58
CA SER A 119 3.08 -2.67 10.85
C SER A 119 2.30 -1.50 11.44
N PHE A 120 1.16 -1.81 12.05
CA PHE A 120 0.35 -0.88 12.82
C PHE A 120 -0.16 -1.55 14.09
N THR A 121 -0.58 -0.75 15.08
CA THR A 121 -1.00 -1.25 16.40
C THR A 121 -2.30 -0.63 16.86
N ILE A 122 -3.19 -1.47 17.36
CA ILE A 122 -4.42 -1.09 18.06
C ILE A 122 -4.25 -1.33 19.55
N GLN A 123 -4.55 -0.33 20.36
CA GLN A 123 -4.36 -0.37 21.82
C GLN A 123 -5.63 -0.01 22.59
#